data_AF-A0AAU2DN97-F1
#
_entry.id   AF-A0AAU2DN97-F1
#
_cell.length_a   1.000
_cell.length_b   1.000
_cell.length_c   1.000
_cell.angle_alpha   90.00
_cell.angle_beta   90.00
_cell.angle_gamma   90.00
#
_symmetry.space_group_name_H-M   'P 1'
#
loop_
_entity.id
_entity.type
_entity.pdbx_description
1 polymer ?
#
loop_
_entity_poly.entity_id
_entity_poly.type
_entity_poly.pdbx_seq_one_letter_code
_entity_poly.pdbx_strand_id
1 'polypeptide(L)'
;MTGYEPPTALPGALLKRTDMRAAITAHDFGTVFSLARSEAGISYSKIAAECGIKPDRVGALARGQGSITTFEKITRIADALRIPGHMLGLAPRTWEAPDEDGDELQRREFFKASAGAGLAASLPDLTRPQAGGRIGRGFPERLRKRTARLRHLDDILGGGDTYRVYVGEYQATKALIRDASYTEETGRGLMSVLAEQAQQAGWAAFDAGRHADTTGLYEASHRAAVDARDPALAGNALAFLAYQTVSGDQRTGMEIAARSVSEAGPDAPPGVRALMNERLAWACAVAGMAVETERALVAAEAALAEADDSPSPTG
;
A
#
# COMPACT_ATOMS: atom_id res chain seq x y z
N MET A 1 21.86 15.41 1.16
CA MET A 1 20.95 16.43 0.60
C MET A 1 20.66 17.46 1.68
N THR A 2 20.65 18.74 1.31
CA THR A 2 20.82 19.95 2.13
C THR A 2 20.01 20.03 3.44
N GLY A 3 20.67 20.39 4.54
CA GLY A 3 20.09 20.74 5.85
C GLY A 3 19.30 22.07 5.86
N TYR A 4 18.42 22.26 4.89
CA TYR A 4 17.48 23.38 4.86
C TYR A 4 16.47 23.23 5.99
N GLU A 5 16.43 24.16 6.94
CA GLU A 5 15.39 24.20 7.97
C GLU A 5 14.29 25.17 7.55
N PRO A 6 13.04 24.72 7.34
CA PRO A 6 11.96 25.59 6.95
C PRO A 6 11.76 26.67 8.01
N PRO A 7 11.41 27.90 7.62
CA PRO A 7 11.21 29.00 8.55
C PRO A 7 9.89 28.87 9.34
N THR A 8 9.20 27.74 9.15
CA THR A 8 7.99 27.27 9.83
C THR A 8 8.25 26.01 10.68
N ALA A 9 9.50 25.56 10.81
CA ALA A 9 9.87 24.45 11.67
C ALA A 9 9.40 24.70 13.12
N LEU A 10 8.64 23.76 13.67
CA LEU A 10 8.13 23.88 15.03
C LEU A 10 9.25 23.61 16.05
N PRO A 11 9.37 24.44 17.11
CA PRO A 11 10.31 24.17 18.18
C PRO A 11 10.06 22.80 18.82
N GLY A 12 11.13 22.04 19.10
CA GLY A 12 11.02 20.72 19.71
C GLY A 12 10.28 20.71 21.07
N ALA A 13 10.33 21.81 21.82
CA ALA A 13 9.55 21.98 23.05
C ALA A 13 8.03 22.06 22.78
N LEU A 14 7.62 22.71 21.69
CA LEU A 14 6.21 22.81 21.28
C LEU A 14 5.68 21.44 20.82
N LEU A 15 6.47 20.68 20.05
CA LEU A 15 6.12 19.31 19.63
C LEU A 15 5.90 18.34 20.82
N LYS A 16 6.54 18.61 21.97
CA LYS A 16 6.41 17.78 23.17
C LYS A 16 5.20 18.13 24.05
N ARG A 17 4.54 19.28 23.83
CA ARG A 17 3.37 19.68 24.63
C ARG A 17 2.18 18.76 24.40
N THR A 18 1.42 18.50 25.46
CA THR A 18 0.30 17.55 25.45
C THR A 18 -0.80 17.94 24.45
N ASP A 19 -1.13 19.23 24.37
CA ASP A 19 -2.12 19.79 23.44
C ASP A 19 -1.68 19.65 21.97
N MET A 20 -0.43 19.99 21.68
CA MET A 20 0.17 19.81 20.35
C MET A 20 0.21 18.34 19.94
N ARG A 21 0.65 17.44 20.83
CA ARG A 21 0.68 16.00 20.56
C ARG A 21 -0.72 15.44 20.31
N ALA A 22 -1.71 15.86 21.09
CA ALA A 22 -3.10 15.46 20.91
C ALA A 22 -3.63 15.93 19.54
N ALA A 23 -3.38 17.19 19.16
CA ALA A 23 -3.80 17.74 17.87
C ALA A 23 -3.12 17.04 16.69
N ILE A 24 -1.81 16.80 16.77
CA ILE A 24 -1.06 16.07 15.74
C ILE A 24 -1.59 14.63 15.59
N THR A 25 -1.80 13.93 16.72
CA THR A 25 -2.31 12.55 16.70
C THR A 25 -3.73 12.46 16.13
N ALA A 26 -4.55 13.48 16.37
CA ALA A 26 -5.92 13.57 15.85
C ALA A 26 -5.99 14.17 14.43
N HIS A 27 -4.86 14.51 13.81
CA HIS A 27 -4.79 15.26 12.55
C HIS A 27 -5.61 16.56 12.55
N ASP A 28 -5.77 17.17 13.72
CA ASP A 28 -6.39 18.49 13.88
C ASP A 28 -5.38 19.59 13.53
N PHE A 29 -5.14 19.74 12.23
CA PHE A 29 -4.22 20.76 11.72
C PHE A 29 -4.70 22.18 11.99
N GLY A 30 -5.99 22.38 12.28
CA GLY A 30 -6.51 23.68 12.73
C GLY A 30 -5.86 24.09 14.05
N THR A 31 -5.91 23.20 15.04
CA THR A 31 -5.27 23.39 16.34
C THR A 31 -3.75 23.46 16.21
N VAL A 32 -3.13 22.62 15.38
CA VAL A 32 -1.68 22.69 15.11
C VAL A 32 -1.27 24.08 14.58
N PHE A 33 -1.99 24.62 13.59
CA PHE A 33 -1.69 25.94 13.04
C PHE A 33 -1.92 27.06 14.06
N SER A 34 -2.98 26.95 14.87
CA SER A 34 -3.27 27.90 15.94
C SER A 34 -2.13 27.95 16.97
N LEU A 35 -1.67 26.78 17.43
CA LEU A 35 -0.55 26.65 18.38
C LEU A 35 0.78 27.10 17.78
N ALA A 36 1.04 26.79 16.50
CA ALA A 36 2.23 27.27 15.80
C ALA A 36 2.28 28.82 15.76
N ARG A 37 1.11 29.46 15.61
CA ARG A 37 1.01 30.91 15.61
C ARG A 37 1.13 31.52 17.00
N SER A 38 0.41 31.01 18.00
CA SER A 38 0.39 31.60 19.35
C SER A 38 1.69 31.34 20.11
N GLU A 39 2.27 30.14 19.96
CA GLU A 39 3.40 29.70 20.79
C GLU A 39 4.76 29.83 20.10
N ALA A 40 4.81 29.74 18.77
CA ALA A 40 6.06 29.85 18.00
C ALA A 40 6.13 31.11 17.12
N GLY A 41 5.11 31.98 17.14
CA GLY A 41 5.08 33.23 16.38
C GLY A 41 5.02 33.04 14.86
N ILE A 42 4.67 31.83 14.38
CA ILE A 42 4.65 31.51 12.96
C ILE A 42 3.33 31.99 12.35
N SER A 43 3.39 32.94 11.41
CA SER A 43 2.17 33.50 10.81
C SER A 43 1.45 32.50 9.89
N TYR A 44 0.13 32.61 9.78
CA TYR A 44 -0.67 31.76 8.87
C TYR A 44 -0.27 31.93 7.40
N SER A 45 0.18 33.11 6.99
CA SER A 45 0.70 33.33 5.64
C SER A 45 1.97 32.52 5.39
N LYS A 46 2.84 32.41 6.39
CA LYS A 46 4.07 31.61 6.31
C LYS A 46 3.78 30.11 6.27
N ILE A 47 2.88 29.65 7.13
CA ILE A 47 2.38 28.26 7.13
C ILE A 47 1.75 27.93 5.77
N ALA A 48 0.93 28.84 5.22
CA ALA A 48 0.30 28.68 3.93
C ALA A 48 1.30 28.51 2.79
N ALA A 49 2.33 29.36 2.74
CA ALA A 49 3.38 29.31 1.74
C ALA A 49 4.17 27.99 1.78
N GLU A 50 4.61 27.55 2.97
CA GLU A 50 5.42 26.34 3.12
C GLU A 50 4.60 25.05 2.97
N CYS A 51 3.35 25.03 3.43
CA CYS A 51 2.48 23.86 3.30
C CYS A 51 1.82 23.73 1.92
N GLY A 52 1.94 24.74 1.04
CA GLY A 52 1.22 24.79 -0.25
C GLY A 52 -0.30 24.87 -0.08
N ILE A 53 -0.77 25.59 0.94
CA ILE A 53 -2.20 25.77 1.25
C ILE A 53 -2.55 27.25 1.04
N LYS A 54 -3.75 27.56 0.53
CA LYS A 54 -4.21 28.96 0.42
C LYS A 54 -4.29 29.60 1.83
N PRO A 55 -3.79 30.84 2.04
CA PRO A 55 -3.82 31.51 3.35
C PRO A 55 -5.20 31.53 4.03
N ASP A 56 -6.25 31.80 3.26
CA ASP A 56 -7.63 31.80 3.78
C ASP A 56 -8.06 30.45 4.34
N ARG A 57 -7.57 29.35 3.74
CA ARG A 57 -7.87 28.00 4.19
C ARG A 57 -7.15 27.67 5.49
N VAL A 58 -5.90 28.12 5.68
CA VAL A 58 -5.16 27.95 6.95
C VAL A 58 -5.93 28.65 8.09
N GLY A 59 -6.39 29.88 7.85
CA GLY A 59 -7.20 30.62 8.82
C GLY A 59 -8.55 29.97 9.11
N ALA A 60 -9.24 29.43 8.10
CA ALA A 60 -10.50 28.70 8.29
C ALA A 60 -10.31 27.43 9.13
N LEU A 61 -9.29 26.63 8.82
CA LEU A 61 -8.93 25.43 9.60
C LEU A 61 -8.64 25.78 11.05
N ALA A 62 -7.88 26.84 11.31
CA ALA A 62 -7.57 27.28 12.68
C ALA A 62 -8.80 27.78 13.47
N ARG A 63 -9.91 28.09 12.79
CA ARG A 63 -11.22 28.38 13.41
C ARG A 63 -12.14 27.14 13.51
N GLY A 64 -11.61 25.95 13.22
CA GLY A 64 -12.37 24.69 13.20
C GLY A 64 -13.25 24.49 11.96
N GLN A 65 -13.02 25.26 10.88
CA GLN A 65 -13.83 25.17 9.66
C GLN A 65 -13.17 24.25 8.63
N GLY A 66 -13.58 22.98 8.66
CA GLY A 66 -13.11 21.92 7.77
C GLY A 66 -11.90 21.16 8.31
N SER A 67 -11.41 20.21 7.51
CA SER A 67 -10.26 19.37 7.85
C SER A 67 -9.29 19.22 6.66
N ILE A 68 -8.10 18.71 6.94
CA ILE A 68 -7.15 18.22 5.93
C ILE A 68 -7.20 16.70 5.97
N THR A 69 -7.69 16.09 4.89
CA THR A 69 -7.86 14.63 4.78
C THR A 69 -6.95 14.01 3.73
N THR A 70 -6.40 14.82 2.82
CA THR A 70 -5.52 14.34 1.75
C THR A 70 -4.13 14.06 2.29
N PHE A 71 -3.64 12.83 2.11
CA PHE A 71 -2.30 12.42 2.54
C PHE A 71 -1.19 13.33 2.01
N GLU A 72 -1.23 13.72 0.72
CA GLU A 72 -0.25 14.66 0.13
C GLU A 72 -0.15 15.98 0.91
N LYS A 73 -1.27 16.47 1.44
CA LYS A 73 -1.27 17.68 2.28
C LYS A 73 -0.73 17.39 3.67
N ILE A 74 -1.04 16.22 4.23
CA ILE A 74 -0.52 15.79 5.53
C ILE A 74 1.01 15.68 5.49
N THR A 75 1.57 15.08 4.44
CA THR A 75 3.03 14.97 4.27
C THR A 75 3.69 16.33 4.05
N ARG A 76 3.09 17.22 3.26
CA ARG A 76 3.56 18.60 3.11
C ARG A 76 3.55 19.37 4.42
N ILE A 77 2.48 19.25 5.21
CA ILE A 77 2.41 19.88 6.52
C ILE A 77 3.48 19.30 7.46
N ALA A 78 3.70 17.99 7.43
CA ALA A 78 4.75 17.34 8.21
C ALA A 78 6.14 17.92 7.88
N ASP A 79 6.45 18.08 6.59
CA ASP A 79 7.73 18.61 6.15
C ASP A 79 7.89 20.10 6.45
N ALA A 80 6.87 20.91 6.13
CA ALA A 80 6.86 22.35 6.34
C ALA A 80 7.01 22.70 7.82
N LEU A 81 6.33 21.96 8.71
CA LEU A 81 6.34 22.23 10.14
C LEU A 81 7.42 21.44 10.89
N ARG A 82 8.22 20.62 10.21
CA ARG A 82 9.16 19.68 10.83
C ARG A 82 8.49 18.82 11.91
N ILE A 83 7.28 18.33 11.62
CA ILE A 83 6.58 17.37 12.49
C ILE A 83 7.06 15.97 12.12
N PRO A 84 7.71 15.23 13.05
CA PRO A 84 8.17 13.89 12.78
C PRO A 84 7.03 12.99 12.28
N GLY A 85 7.28 12.24 11.21
CA GLY A 85 6.29 11.47 10.48
C GLY A 85 5.52 10.52 11.38
N HIS A 86 6.21 9.89 12.34
CA HIS A 86 5.59 8.98 13.30
C HIS A 86 4.50 9.62 14.17
N MET A 87 4.59 10.93 14.44
CA MET A 87 3.56 11.64 15.20
C MET A 87 2.27 11.77 14.40
N LEU A 88 2.38 11.78 13.06
CA LEU A 88 1.27 11.84 12.11
C LEU A 88 0.89 10.47 11.51
N GLY A 89 1.52 9.39 11.98
CA GLY A 89 1.33 8.05 11.39
C GLY A 89 1.99 7.86 10.01
N LEU A 90 2.95 8.70 9.65
CA LEU A 90 3.76 8.61 8.43
C LEU A 90 5.06 7.84 8.68
N ALA A 91 5.72 7.39 7.61
CA ALA A 91 7.12 6.99 7.71
C ALA A 91 8.01 8.18 8.13
N PRO A 92 9.21 7.92 8.70
CA PRO A 92 10.20 8.96 8.93
C PRO A 92 10.37 9.80 7.67
N ARG A 93 10.22 11.12 7.81
CA ARG A 93 10.40 12.06 6.72
C ARG A 93 11.87 12.08 6.31
N THR A 94 12.13 12.52 5.10
CA THR A 94 13.50 12.56 4.52
C THR A 94 14.50 13.38 5.35
N TRP A 95 14.00 14.27 6.21
CA TRP A 95 14.78 15.11 7.12
C TRP A 95 14.94 14.54 8.54
N GLU A 96 14.27 13.43 8.86
CA GLU A 96 14.40 12.73 10.14
C GLU A 96 15.52 11.70 10.17
N ALA A 97 16.04 11.31 9.00
CA ALA A 97 17.16 10.38 8.93
C ALA A 97 18.41 11.06 9.49
N PRO A 98 19.03 10.52 10.56
CA PRO A 98 20.43 10.80 10.84
C PRO A 98 21.27 10.14 9.75
N ASP A 99 22.48 10.65 9.52
CA ASP A 99 23.50 9.87 8.80
C ASP A 99 23.60 8.47 9.42
N GLU A 100 23.72 7.45 8.57
CA GLU A 100 23.56 6.03 8.87
C GLU A 100 24.36 5.57 10.09
N ASP A 101 23.72 5.46 11.27
CA ASP A 101 23.98 4.47 12.32
C ASP A 101 23.25 4.85 13.62
N GLY A 102 22.23 4.09 14.00
CA GLY A 102 21.57 4.32 15.29
C GLY A 102 20.18 3.69 15.41
N ASP A 103 20.15 2.56 16.09
CA ASP A 103 19.01 1.96 16.79
C ASP A 103 17.83 1.40 15.97
N GLU A 104 17.88 0.08 15.79
CA GLU A 104 16.92 -0.76 15.08
C GLU A 104 15.77 -1.23 16.01
N LEU A 105 16.00 -1.26 17.33
CA LEU A 105 15.01 -1.71 18.32
C LEU A 105 13.95 -0.65 18.57
N GLN A 106 14.34 0.63 18.58
CA GLN A 106 13.39 1.74 18.70
C GLN A 106 12.55 1.88 17.42
N ARG A 107 13.13 1.64 16.24
CA ARG A 107 12.39 1.55 14.97
C ARG A 107 11.26 0.52 15.01
N ARG A 108 11.48 -0.63 15.67
CA ARG A 108 10.53 -1.77 15.72
C ARG A 108 9.33 -1.54 16.63
N GLU A 109 9.51 -0.93 17.81
CA GLU A 109 8.40 -0.55 18.70
C GLU A 109 7.64 0.69 18.20
N PHE A 110 8.35 1.64 17.59
CA PHE A 110 7.78 2.82 16.91
C PHE A 110 6.95 2.47 15.66
N PHE A 111 7.28 1.34 15.01
CA PHE A 111 6.57 0.80 13.87
C PHE A 111 5.19 0.25 14.20
N LYS A 112 5.00 -0.30 15.41
CA LYS A 112 3.71 -0.89 15.83
C LYS A 112 2.64 0.18 16.04
N ALA A 113 3.04 1.38 16.47
CA ALA A 113 2.10 2.46 16.81
C ALA A 113 1.63 3.27 15.57
N SER A 114 2.48 3.41 14.54
CA SER A 114 2.26 4.35 13.42
C SER A 114 1.53 3.75 12.22
N ALA A 115 1.70 2.45 11.92
CA ALA A 115 1.20 1.84 10.69
C ALA A 115 -0.32 1.54 10.68
N GLY A 116 -1.01 1.65 11.82
CA GLY A 116 -2.43 1.27 11.95
C GLY A 116 -3.33 2.31 12.60
N ALA A 117 -2.86 3.05 13.60
CA ALA A 117 -3.72 3.93 14.39
C ALA A 117 -3.84 5.35 13.80
N GLY A 118 -2.74 5.95 13.34
CA GLY A 118 -2.73 7.34 12.84
C GLY A 118 -3.54 7.52 11.56
N LEU A 119 -3.30 6.69 10.54
CA LEU A 119 -4.05 6.74 9.28
C LEU A 119 -5.54 6.39 9.48
N ALA A 120 -5.85 5.38 10.31
CA ALA A 120 -7.23 4.94 10.54
C ALA A 120 -8.09 5.97 11.31
N ALA A 121 -7.47 6.84 12.12
CA ALA A 121 -8.17 7.93 12.81
C ALA A 121 -8.62 9.04 11.84
N SER A 122 -7.84 9.29 10.78
CA SER A 122 -8.10 10.35 9.80
C SER A 122 -8.97 9.92 8.60
N LEU A 123 -9.07 8.61 8.35
CA LEU A 123 -9.86 8.00 7.28
C LEU A 123 -10.67 6.84 7.87
N PRO A 124 -11.92 7.08 8.33
CA PRO A 124 -12.72 6.05 9.02
C PRO A 124 -12.97 4.79 8.16
N ASP A 125 -12.93 4.92 6.84
CA ASP A 125 -13.00 3.82 5.88
C ASP A 125 -11.73 2.94 5.81
N LEU A 126 -10.64 3.37 6.47
CA LEU A 126 -9.40 2.63 6.71
C LEU A 126 -9.32 2.06 8.14
N THR A 127 -10.43 1.96 8.87
CA THR A 127 -10.46 1.15 10.09
C THR A 127 -10.38 -0.34 9.74
N ARG A 128 -9.56 -1.10 10.49
CA ARG A 128 -9.48 -2.56 10.30
C ARG A 128 -10.76 -3.20 10.82
N PRO A 129 -11.37 -4.15 10.08
CA PRO A 129 -12.49 -4.91 10.60
C PRO A 129 -12.05 -5.68 11.84
N GLN A 130 -12.74 -5.49 12.97
CA GLN A 130 -12.51 -6.30 14.15
C GLN A 130 -13.18 -7.67 13.98
N ALA A 131 -12.44 -8.73 14.26
CA ALA A 131 -12.97 -10.09 14.34
C ALA A 131 -13.15 -10.49 15.81
N GLY A 132 -14.29 -11.11 16.12
CA GLY A 132 -14.41 -11.95 17.33
C GLY A 132 -13.76 -13.32 17.11
N GLY A 133 -13.78 -14.18 18.14
CA GLY A 133 -13.17 -15.53 18.06
C GLY A 133 -13.74 -16.48 16.98
N ARG A 134 -14.88 -16.12 16.37
CA ARG A 134 -15.46 -16.82 15.21
C ARG A 134 -15.73 -15.84 14.08
N ILE A 135 -15.18 -16.14 12.90
CA ILE A 135 -15.30 -15.35 11.70
C ILE A 135 -16.39 -15.93 10.79
N GLY A 136 -17.32 -15.05 10.39
CA GLY A 136 -18.42 -15.41 9.50
C GLY A 136 -18.11 -15.17 8.02
N ARG A 137 -18.95 -15.75 7.16
CA ARG A 137 -18.86 -15.75 5.68
C ARG A 137 -18.67 -14.36 5.04
N GLY A 138 -19.19 -13.30 5.65
CA GLY A 138 -19.08 -11.93 5.14
C GLY A 138 -17.76 -11.21 5.48
N PHE A 139 -16.87 -11.81 6.29
CA PHE A 139 -15.63 -11.16 6.71
C PHE A 139 -14.58 -11.04 5.60
N PRO A 140 -14.32 -12.08 4.78
CA PRO A 140 -13.39 -11.95 3.66
C PRO A 140 -13.74 -10.78 2.75
N GLU A 141 -15.03 -10.59 2.47
CA GLU A 141 -15.48 -9.49 1.61
C GLU A 141 -15.23 -8.10 2.24
N ARG A 142 -15.31 -7.97 3.56
CA ARG A 142 -14.90 -6.73 4.24
C ARG A 142 -13.41 -6.47 4.11
N LEU A 143 -12.59 -7.52 4.23
CA LEU A 143 -11.15 -7.41 3.99
C LEU A 143 -10.86 -7.04 2.52
N ARG A 144 -11.55 -7.65 1.55
CA ARG A 144 -11.38 -7.33 0.12
C ARG A 144 -11.72 -5.87 -0.20
N LYS A 145 -12.84 -5.37 0.32
CA LYS A 145 -13.21 -3.94 0.19
C LYS A 145 -12.13 -3.02 0.76
N ARG A 146 -11.54 -3.40 1.88
CA ARG A 146 -10.44 -2.66 2.51
C ARG A 146 -9.16 -2.73 1.67
N THR A 147 -8.78 -3.91 1.20
CA THR A 147 -7.66 -4.15 0.27
C THR A 147 -7.79 -3.29 -0.99
N ALA A 148 -8.99 -3.18 -1.58
CA ALA A 148 -9.26 -2.34 -2.74
C ALA A 148 -9.13 -0.84 -2.44
N ARG A 149 -9.64 -0.38 -1.28
CA ARG A 149 -9.48 1.03 -0.83
C ARG A 149 -8.02 1.39 -0.62
N LEU A 150 -7.27 0.47 -0.03
CA LEU A 150 -5.82 0.59 0.16
C LEU A 150 -5.10 0.71 -1.20
N ARG A 151 -5.49 -0.11 -2.18
CA ARG A 151 -4.99 -0.06 -3.58
C ARG A 151 -5.19 1.30 -4.24
N HIS A 152 -6.33 1.97 -4.02
CA HIS A 152 -6.58 3.32 -4.53
C HIS A 152 -5.69 4.40 -3.88
N LEU A 153 -5.08 4.12 -2.73
CA LEU A 153 -4.11 5.03 -2.13
C LEU A 153 -2.74 4.93 -2.81
N ASP A 154 -2.42 3.85 -3.53
CA ASP A 154 -1.17 3.75 -4.31
C ASP A 154 -1.05 4.86 -5.36
N ASP A 155 -2.17 5.27 -5.95
CA ASP A 155 -2.23 6.38 -6.92
C ASP A 155 -1.77 7.73 -6.31
N ILE A 156 -1.67 7.80 -4.97
CA ILE A 156 -1.45 9.02 -4.19
C ILE A 156 -0.18 8.91 -3.31
N LEU A 157 0.28 7.68 -3.02
CA LEU A 157 1.38 7.37 -2.11
C LEU A 157 2.62 6.90 -2.90
N GLY A 158 3.83 7.34 -2.53
CA GLY A 158 5.07 6.77 -3.07
C GLY A 158 5.35 5.36 -2.52
N GLY A 159 6.08 4.52 -3.28
CA GLY A 159 6.26 3.07 -2.99
C GLY A 159 6.82 2.71 -1.60
N GLY A 160 7.54 3.63 -0.94
CA GLY A 160 8.05 3.42 0.43
C GLY A 160 6.95 3.43 1.50
N ASP A 161 5.96 4.32 1.35
CA ASP A 161 4.87 4.48 2.31
C ASP A 161 3.80 3.38 2.16
N THR A 162 3.52 2.96 0.92
CA THR A 162 2.53 1.93 0.59
C THR A 162 2.96 0.55 1.08
N TYR A 163 4.24 0.21 0.96
CA TYR A 163 4.76 -1.09 1.40
C TYR A 163 4.47 -1.39 2.86
N ARG A 164 4.71 -0.42 3.75
CA ARG A 164 4.50 -0.60 5.19
C ARG A 164 3.04 -0.86 5.52
N VAL A 165 2.14 -0.13 4.85
CA VAL A 165 0.69 -0.29 4.99
C VAL A 165 0.29 -1.69 4.53
N TYR A 166 0.79 -2.15 3.40
CA TYR A 166 0.45 -3.44 2.80
C TYR A 166 0.98 -4.63 3.58
N VAL A 167 2.24 -4.60 4.00
CA VAL A 167 2.78 -5.65 4.87
C VAL A 167 2.07 -5.66 6.21
N GLY A 168 1.77 -4.49 6.79
CA GLY A 168 1.02 -4.40 8.04
C GLY A 168 -0.37 -5.02 7.92
N GLU A 169 -1.06 -4.79 6.81
CA GLU A 169 -2.36 -5.37 6.51
C GLU A 169 -2.28 -6.89 6.30
N TYR A 170 -1.34 -7.36 5.47
CA TYR A 170 -1.08 -8.78 5.24
C TYR A 170 -0.80 -9.53 6.55
N GLN A 171 0.07 -9.00 7.41
CA GLN A 171 0.41 -9.63 8.69
C GLN A 171 -0.77 -9.66 9.66
N ALA A 172 -1.61 -8.62 9.67
CA ALA A 172 -2.81 -8.58 10.51
C ALA A 172 -3.83 -9.64 10.07
N THR A 173 -4.11 -9.74 8.77
CA THR A 173 -4.97 -10.78 8.21
C THR A 173 -4.41 -12.17 8.50
N LYS A 174 -3.10 -12.37 8.31
CA LYS A 174 -2.42 -13.65 8.60
C LYS A 174 -2.56 -14.08 10.05
N ALA A 175 -2.36 -13.17 11.00
CA ALA A 175 -2.55 -13.45 12.42
C ALA A 175 -4.01 -13.79 12.74
N LEU A 176 -4.95 -13.05 12.16
CA LEU A 176 -6.38 -13.29 12.31
C LEU A 176 -6.81 -14.67 11.79
N ILE A 177 -6.26 -15.11 10.65
CA ILE A 177 -6.50 -16.47 10.12
C ILE A 177 -5.93 -17.54 11.05
N ARG A 178 -4.74 -17.31 11.62
CA ARG A 178 -4.12 -18.27 12.54
C ARG A 178 -4.94 -18.43 13.84
N ASP A 179 -5.49 -17.33 14.35
CA ASP A 179 -6.02 -17.27 15.72
C ASP A 179 -7.55 -17.46 15.80
N ALA A 180 -8.29 -17.28 14.69
CA ALA A 180 -9.75 -17.34 14.68
C ALA A 180 -10.30 -18.70 14.19
N SER A 181 -11.53 -19.01 14.61
CA SER A 181 -12.29 -20.14 14.07
C SER A 181 -13.20 -19.73 12.91
N TYR A 182 -13.27 -20.55 11.86
CA TYR A 182 -14.11 -20.30 10.68
C TYR A 182 -14.45 -21.60 9.94
N THR A 183 -15.44 -21.54 9.05
CA THR A 183 -15.77 -22.66 8.15
C THR A 183 -14.74 -22.78 7.02
N GLU A 184 -14.62 -23.95 6.39
CA GLU A 184 -13.73 -24.15 5.25
C GLU A 184 -13.99 -23.15 4.12
N GLU A 185 -15.27 -22.88 3.79
CA GLU A 185 -15.66 -21.87 2.80
C GLU A 185 -15.13 -20.47 3.16
N THR A 186 -15.28 -20.06 4.42
CA THR A 186 -14.77 -18.77 4.90
C THR A 186 -13.24 -18.76 4.87
N GLY A 187 -12.60 -19.87 5.24
CA GLY A 187 -11.15 -20.06 5.19
C GLY A 187 -10.59 -19.86 3.78
N ARG A 188 -11.20 -20.45 2.75
CA ARG A 188 -10.82 -20.22 1.34
C ARG A 188 -10.94 -18.76 0.96
N GLY A 189 -12.03 -18.09 1.36
CA GLY A 189 -12.20 -16.65 1.14
C GLY A 189 -11.12 -15.81 1.82
N LEU A 190 -10.74 -16.16 3.06
CA LEU A 190 -9.66 -15.48 3.79
C LEU A 190 -8.30 -15.71 3.13
N MET A 191 -8.03 -16.92 2.61
CA MET A 191 -6.81 -17.25 1.87
C MET A 191 -6.70 -16.48 0.56
N SER A 192 -7.81 -16.35 -0.18
CA SER A 192 -7.88 -15.52 -1.39
C SER A 192 -7.50 -14.06 -1.07
N VAL A 193 -8.08 -13.48 -0.01
CA VAL A 193 -7.75 -12.09 0.36
C VAL A 193 -6.32 -11.95 0.89
N LEU A 194 -5.81 -12.94 1.64
CA LEU A 194 -4.42 -12.94 2.10
C LEU A 194 -3.45 -12.98 0.92
N ALA A 195 -3.76 -13.77 -0.12
CA ALA A 195 -2.97 -13.86 -1.33
C ALA A 195 -2.95 -12.52 -2.09
N GLU A 196 -4.10 -11.85 -2.23
CA GLU A 196 -4.19 -10.52 -2.83
C GLU A 196 -3.37 -9.46 -2.06
N GLN A 197 -3.44 -9.47 -0.73
CA GLN A 197 -2.68 -8.55 0.13
C GLN A 197 -1.18 -8.79 0.05
N ALA A 198 -0.76 -10.06 -0.06
CA ALA A 198 0.63 -10.41 -0.29
C ALA A 198 1.15 -9.92 -1.66
N GLN A 199 0.33 -9.95 -2.72
CA GLN A 199 0.71 -9.40 -4.03
C GLN A 199 0.94 -7.89 -3.97
N GLN A 200 0.01 -7.15 -3.33
CA GLN A 200 0.16 -5.71 -3.14
C GLN A 200 1.43 -5.38 -2.34
N ALA A 201 1.66 -6.10 -1.24
CA ALA A 201 2.86 -5.92 -0.44
C ALA A 201 4.13 -6.23 -1.25
N GLY A 202 4.12 -7.30 -2.06
CA GLY A 202 5.24 -7.65 -2.92
C GLY A 202 5.51 -6.60 -3.99
N TRP A 203 4.46 -6.04 -4.61
CA TRP A 203 4.56 -4.94 -5.57
C TRP A 203 5.18 -3.69 -4.93
N ALA A 204 4.68 -3.28 -3.78
CA ALA A 204 5.23 -2.13 -3.08
C ALA A 204 6.66 -2.39 -2.54
N ALA A 205 7.03 -3.63 -2.24
CA ALA A 205 8.43 -4.00 -1.95
C ALA A 205 9.31 -3.81 -3.19
N PHE A 206 8.83 -4.26 -4.35
CA PHE A 206 9.53 -4.15 -5.62
C PHE A 206 9.79 -2.69 -5.99
N ASP A 207 8.75 -1.85 -5.97
CA ASP A 207 8.86 -0.41 -6.25
C ASP A 207 9.80 0.31 -5.28
N ALA A 208 9.93 -0.19 -4.06
CA ALA A 208 10.84 0.32 -3.05
C ALA A 208 12.25 -0.31 -3.08
N GLY A 209 12.57 -1.15 -4.07
CA GLY A 209 13.88 -1.80 -4.21
C GLY A 209 14.19 -2.89 -3.16
N ARG A 210 13.19 -3.39 -2.44
CA ARG A 210 13.37 -4.43 -1.39
C ARG A 210 13.26 -5.84 -1.96
N HIS A 211 14.25 -6.22 -2.77
CA HIS A 211 14.22 -7.48 -3.54
C HIS A 211 14.00 -8.76 -2.71
N ALA A 212 14.60 -8.85 -1.52
CA ALA A 212 14.43 -10.02 -0.65
C ALA A 212 12.99 -10.18 -0.14
N ASP A 213 12.35 -9.05 0.22
CA ASP A 213 10.95 -9.05 0.66
C ASP A 213 9.99 -9.32 -0.50
N THR A 214 10.27 -8.78 -1.69
CA THR A 214 9.47 -8.98 -2.91
C THR A 214 9.27 -10.47 -3.20
N THR A 215 10.36 -11.24 -3.28
CA THR A 215 10.31 -12.66 -3.61
C THR A 215 9.51 -13.44 -2.57
N GLY A 216 9.80 -13.24 -1.27
CA GLY A 216 9.08 -13.93 -0.20
C GLY A 216 7.58 -13.61 -0.16
N LEU A 217 7.18 -12.39 -0.51
CA LEU A 217 5.78 -11.97 -0.56
C LEU A 217 5.03 -12.56 -1.76
N TYR A 218 5.65 -12.64 -2.93
CA TYR A 218 5.03 -13.30 -4.10
C TYR A 218 4.91 -14.82 -3.90
N GLU A 219 5.91 -15.47 -3.29
CA GLU A 219 5.81 -16.89 -2.92
C GLU A 219 4.75 -17.14 -1.84
N ALA A 220 4.61 -16.24 -0.87
CA ALA A 220 3.53 -16.30 0.12
C ALA A 220 2.16 -16.10 -0.52
N SER A 221 2.04 -15.19 -1.49
CA SER A 221 0.81 -15.00 -2.27
C SER A 221 0.44 -16.28 -3.03
N HIS A 222 1.38 -16.86 -3.76
CA HIS A 222 1.15 -18.08 -4.53
C HIS A 222 0.63 -19.22 -3.63
N ARG A 223 1.28 -19.47 -2.50
CA ARG A 223 0.82 -20.50 -1.54
C ARG A 223 -0.58 -20.22 -1.02
N ALA A 224 -0.88 -18.99 -0.62
CA ALA A 224 -2.20 -18.64 -0.15
C ALA A 224 -3.28 -18.75 -1.25
N ALA A 225 -2.94 -18.48 -2.51
CA ALA A 225 -3.86 -18.66 -3.63
C ALA A 225 -4.14 -20.14 -3.93
N VAL A 226 -3.12 -21.00 -3.83
CA VAL A 226 -3.27 -22.45 -3.90
C VAL A 226 -4.16 -22.96 -2.77
N ASP A 227 -3.93 -22.51 -1.53
CA ASP A 227 -4.77 -22.85 -0.37
C ASP A 227 -6.22 -22.35 -0.52
N ALA A 228 -6.41 -21.22 -1.21
CA ALA A 228 -7.72 -20.68 -1.57
C ALA A 228 -8.43 -21.49 -2.68
N ARG A 229 -7.69 -22.33 -3.41
CA ARG A 229 -8.11 -23.00 -4.66
C ARG A 229 -8.51 -21.99 -5.75
N ASP A 230 -7.70 -20.95 -5.91
CA ASP A 230 -7.89 -19.89 -6.88
C ASP A 230 -6.73 -19.91 -7.91
N PRO A 231 -6.84 -20.70 -8.99
CA PRO A 231 -5.77 -20.87 -9.99
C PRO A 231 -5.43 -19.56 -10.70
N ALA A 232 -6.43 -18.70 -10.95
CA ALA A 232 -6.22 -17.39 -11.56
C ALA A 232 -5.34 -16.50 -10.66
N LEU A 233 -5.61 -16.47 -9.36
CA LEU A 233 -4.81 -15.71 -8.40
C LEU A 233 -3.41 -16.31 -8.20
N ALA A 234 -3.27 -17.63 -8.24
CA ALA A 234 -1.99 -18.34 -8.17
C ALA A 234 -1.12 -18.02 -9.39
N GLY A 235 -1.69 -18.10 -10.60
CA GLY A 235 -1.04 -17.69 -11.83
C GLY A 235 -0.57 -16.23 -11.76
N ASN A 236 -1.43 -15.31 -11.29
CA ASN A 236 -1.05 -13.91 -11.13
C ASN A 236 0.15 -13.70 -10.19
N ALA A 237 0.24 -14.47 -9.10
CA ALA A 237 1.39 -14.42 -8.18
C ALA A 237 2.70 -14.85 -8.88
N LEU A 238 2.65 -15.92 -9.68
CA LEU A 238 3.80 -16.36 -10.48
C LEU A 238 4.20 -15.31 -11.51
N ALA A 239 3.23 -14.67 -12.15
CA ALA A 239 3.52 -13.66 -13.16
C ALA A 239 4.23 -12.42 -12.57
N PHE A 240 3.90 -12.01 -11.34
CA PHE A 240 4.67 -10.99 -10.63
C PHE A 240 6.09 -11.45 -10.26
N LEU A 241 6.25 -12.71 -9.83
CA LEU A 241 7.57 -13.29 -9.55
C LEU A 241 8.44 -13.34 -10.83
N ALA A 242 7.85 -13.69 -11.98
CA ALA A 242 8.52 -13.66 -13.27
C ALA A 242 9.02 -12.24 -13.62
N TYR A 243 8.21 -11.21 -13.36
CA TYR A 243 8.54 -9.81 -13.61
C TYR A 243 9.82 -9.39 -12.86
N GLN A 244 9.95 -9.77 -11.59
CA GLN A 244 11.16 -9.52 -10.81
C GLN A 244 12.35 -10.35 -11.35
N THR A 245 12.11 -11.61 -11.68
CA THR A 245 13.18 -12.58 -11.99
C THR A 245 13.85 -12.30 -13.33
N VAL A 246 13.07 -11.93 -14.37
CA VAL A 246 13.59 -11.81 -15.75
C VAL A 246 14.71 -10.78 -15.89
N SER A 247 14.74 -9.76 -15.01
CA SER A 247 15.78 -8.72 -15.01
C SER A 247 17.15 -9.25 -14.57
N GLY A 248 17.20 -10.36 -13.83
CA GLY A 248 18.44 -11.01 -13.39
C GLY A 248 18.71 -12.33 -14.11
N ASP A 249 17.71 -13.21 -14.20
CA ASP A 249 17.76 -14.48 -14.92
C ASP A 249 16.58 -14.58 -15.89
N GLN A 250 16.86 -14.28 -17.16
CA GLN A 250 15.87 -14.26 -18.23
C GLN A 250 15.22 -15.62 -18.46
N ARG A 251 16.01 -16.71 -18.36
CA ARG A 251 15.51 -18.07 -18.60
C ARG A 251 14.52 -18.46 -17.51
N THR A 252 14.92 -18.30 -16.24
CA THR A 252 14.04 -18.61 -15.12
C THR A 252 12.81 -17.71 -15.11
N GLY A 253 12.96 -16.41 -15.42
CA GLY A 253 11.82 -15.49 -15.56
C GLY A 253 10.80 -15.97 -16.60
N MET A 254 11.26 -16.39 -17.78
CA MET A 254 10.40 -16.96 -18.82
C MET A 254 9.71 -18.26 -18.40
N GLU A 255 10.43 -19.17 -17.73
CA GLU A 255 9.87 -20.42 -17.21
C GLU A 255 8.76 -20.17 -16.17
N ILE A 256 8.98 -19.22 -15.27
CA ILE A 256 7.96 -18.81 -14.28
C ILE A 256 6.76 -18.16 -15.00
N ALA A 257 6.98 -17.33 -16.02
CA ALA A 257 5.90 -16.72 -16.80
C ALA A 257 5.06 -17.79 -17.53
N ALA A 258 5.69 -18.80 -18.14
CA ALA A 258 4.99 -19.90 -18.79
C ALA A 258 4.17 -20.74 -17.79
N ARG A 259 4.71 -20.94 -16.57
CA ARG A 259 3.97 -21.58 -15.47
C ARG A 259 2.78 -20.75 -15.04
N SER A 260 2.85 -19.42 -15.05
CA SER A 260 1.72 -18.56 -14.69
C SER A 260 0.49 -18.78 -15.58
N VAL A 261 0.70 -18.92 -16.90
CA VAL A 261 -0.34 -19.24 -17.88
C VAL A 261 -0.92 -20.64 -17.63
N SER A 262 -0.04 -21.62 -17.41
CA SER A 262 -0.45 -23.01 -17.17
C SER A 262 -1.24 -23.17 -15.87
N GLU A 263 -0.83 -22.46 -14.82
CA GLU A 263 -1.48 -22.47 -13.49
C GLU A 263 -2.85 -21.80 -13.53
N ALA A 264 -2.99 -20.66 -14.20
CA ALA A 264 -4.28 -20.01 -14.40
C ALA A 264 -5.27 -20.92 -15.16
N GLY A 265 -4.74 -21.68 -16.13
CA GLY A 265 -5.50 -22.68 -16.87
C GLY A 265 -6.44 -22.09 -17.92
N PRO A 266 -7.02 -22.95 -18.77
CA PRO A 266 -7.89 -22.52 -19.87
C PRO A 266 -9.26 -22.00 -19.40
N ASP A 267 -9.71 -22.37 -18.19
CA ASP A 267 -11.01 -21.97 -17.64
C ASP A 267 -10.95 -20.61 -16.90
N ALA A 268 -9.77 -20.01 -16.77
CA ALA A 268 -9.64 -18.67 -16.18
C ALA A 268 -10.44 -17.64 -16.99
N PRO A 269 -10.95 -16.57 -16.34
CA PRO A 269 -11.65 -15.50 -17.04
C PRO A 269 -10.83 -14.97 -18.22
N PRO A 270 -11.46 -14.62 -19.36
CA PRO A 270 -10.75 -14.21 -20.57
C PRO A 270 -9.72 -13.10 -20.32
N GLY A 271 -10.06 -12.07 -19.53
CA GLY A 271 -9.12 -11.00 -19.15
C GLY A 271 -7.92 -11.47 -18.30
N VAL A 272 -8.08 -12.51 -17.47
CA VAL A 272 -6.96 -13.11 -16.72
C VAL A 272 -6.05 -13.87 -17.67
N ARG A 273 -6.61 -14.66 -18.59
CA ARG A 273 -5.82 -15.39 -19.60
C ARG A 273 -5.05 -14.41 -20.48
N ALA A 274 -5.69 -13.32 -20.90
CA ALA A 274 -5.05 -12.25 -21.66
C ALA A 274 -3.84 -11.67 -20.90
N LEU A 275 -4.05 -11.26 -19.63
CA LEU A 275 -2.98 -10.70 -18.80
C LEU A 275 -1.81 -11.65 -18.60
N MET A 276 -2.06 -12.95 -18.34
CA MET A 276 -0.98 -13.93 -18.16
C MET A 276 -0.17 -14.12 -19.45
N ASN A 277 -0.85 -14.18 -20.60
CA ASN A 277 -0.19 -14.31 -21.90
C ASN A 277 0.58 -13.03 -22.30
N GLU A 278 0.06 -11.84 -22.00
CA GLU A 278 0.78 -10.58 -22.19
C GLU A 278 2.09 -10.54 -21.38
N ARG A 279 2.03 -10.97 -20.12
CA ARG A 279 3.23 -11.04 -19.25
C ARG A 279 4.23 -12.08 -19.72
N LEU A 280 3.76 -13.22 -20.24
CA LEU A 280 4.62 -14.20 -20.91
C LEU A 280 5.27 -13.61 -22.17
N ALA A 281 4.51 -12.93 -23.01
CA ALA A 281 5.02 -12.28 -24.22
C ALA A 281 6.14 -11.29 -23.88
N TRP A 282 5.93 -10.46 -22.84
CA TRP A 282 6.95 -9.53 -22.35
C TRP A 282 8.20 -10.25 -21.83
N ALA A 283 8.05 -11.32 -21.04
CA ALA A 283 9.20 -12.09 -20.55
C ALA A 283 10.01 -12.73 -21.70
N CYS A 284 9.31 -13.29 -22.70
CA CYS A 284 9.93 -13.79 -23.92
C CYS A 284 10.66 -12.69 -24.70
N ALA A 285 10.07 -11.49 -24.77
CA ALA A 285 10.65 -10.36 -25.50
C ALA A 285 11.96 -9.88 -24.84
N VAL A 286 11.96 -9.75 -23.51
CA VAL A 286 13.16 -9.43 -22.73
C VAL A 286 14.26 -10.47 -22.92
N ALA A 287 13.89 -11.75 -23.09
CA ALA A 287 14.80 -12.85 -23.36
C ALA A 287 15.23 -12.99 -24.85
N GLY A 288 14.73 -12.13 -25.75
CA GLY A 288 15.06 -12.18 -27.19
C GLY A 288 14.35 -13.29 -27.97
N MET A 289 13.29 -13.90 -27.42
CA MET A 289 12.57 -15.04 -27.99
C MET A 289 11.39 -14.56 -28.85
N ALA A 290 11.69 -14.02 -30.04
CA ALA A 290 10.70 -13.34 -30.89
C ALA A 290 9.48 -14.20 -31.28
N VAL A 291 9.70 -15.48 -31.60
CA VAL A 291 8.62 -16.40 -32.02
C VAL A 291 7.69 -16.70 -30.85
N GLU A 292 8.24 -16.92 -29.66
CA GLU A 292 7.50 -17.17 -28.43
C GLU A 292 6.74 -15.92 -27.97
N THR A 293 7.33 -14.73 -28.14
CA THR A 293 6.64 -13.45 -27.93
C THR A 293 5.41 -13.33 -28.81
N GLU A 294 5.56 -13.51 -30.13
CA GLU A 294 4.44 -13.40 -31.08
C GLU A 294 3.34 -14.41 -30.76
N ARG A 295 3.70 -15.66 -30.46
CA ARG A 295 2.73 -16.69 -30.06
C ARG A 295 1.94 -16.30 -28.81
N ALA A 296 2.62 -15.76 -27.79
CA ALA A 296 1.97 -15.34 -26.56
C ALA A 296 1.08 -14.11 -26.77
N LEU A 297 1.47 -13.15 -27.63
CA LEU A 297 0.61 -12.02 -28.00
C LEU A 297 -0.67 -12.47 -28.72
N VAL A 298 -0.56 -13.39 -29.69
CA VAL A 298 -1.73 -13.94 -30.38
C VAL A 298 -2.69 -14.63 -29.40
N ALA A 299 -2.16 -15.36 -28.42
CA ALA A 299 -2.98 -15.98 -27.37
C ALA A 299 -3.66 -14.93 -26.46
N ALA A 300 -2.98 -13.83 -26.16
CA ALA A 300 -3.55 -12.73 -25.38
C ALA A 300 -4.68 -12.03 -26.16
N GLU A 301 -4.46 -11.74 -27.45
CA GLU A 301 -5.46 -11.13 -28.34
C GLU A 301 -6.71 -12.01 -28.51
N ALA A 302 -6.54 -13.32 -28.69
CA ALA A 302 -7.65 -14.26 -28.76
C ALA A 302 -8.48 -14.26 -27.47
N ALA A 303 -7.82 -14.24 -26.31
CA ALA A 303 -8.51 -14.18 -25.03
C ALA A 303 -9.23 -12.84 -24.80
N LEU A 304 -8.71 -11.72 -25.31
CA LEU A 304 -9.40 -10.42 -25.24
C LEU A 304 -10.64 -10.39 -26.15
N ALA A 305 -10.55 -10.94 -27.36
CA ALA A 305 -11.69 -11.01 -28.27
C ALA A 305 -12.88 -11.79 -27.66
N GLU A 306 -12.62 -12.88 -26.94
CA GLU A 306 -13.64 -13.62 -26.19
C GLU A 306 -14.28 -12.79 -25.05
N ALA A 307 -13.54 -11.85 -24.45
CA ALA A 307 -14.04 -10.98 -23.41
C ALA A 307 -15.05 -9.95 -23.96
N ASP A 308 -14.76 -9.40 -25.14
CA ASP A 308 -15.60 -8.41 -25.82
C ASP A 308 -16.91 -9.03 -26.36
N ASP A 309 -16.88 -10.31 -26.71
CA ASP A 309 -18.07 -11.08 -27.16
C ASP A 309 -18.97 -11.55 -26.01
N SER A 310 -18.54 -11.41 -24.75
CA SER A 310 -19.33 -11.78 -23.57
C SER A 310 -20.29 -10.65 -23.19
N PRO A 311 -21.63 -10.85 -23.20
CA PRO A 311 -22.57 -9.77 -22.88
C PRO A 311 -22.37 -9.29 -21.44
N SER A 312 -22.13 -7.98 -21.29
CA SER A 312 -22.12 -7.31 -19.98
C SER A 312 -23.40 -7.69 -19.21
N PRO A 313 -23.32 -8.22 -17.97
CA PRO A 313 -24.50 -8.40 -17.16
C PRO A 313 -25.05 -7.01 -16.83
N THR A 314 -26.18 -6.67 -17.44
CA THR A 314 -27.00 -5.54 -17.03
C THR A 314 -27.60 -5.82 -15.65
N GLY A 315 -27.29 -5.00 -14.64
CA GLY A 315 -28.01 -4.94 -13.37
C GLY A 315 -27.15 -4.92 -12.12
#